data_AF-A0A2S2KS78-F1
#
_entry.id   AF-A0A2S2KS78-F1
#
_cell.length_a   1.000
_cell.length_b   1.000
_cell.length_c   1.000
_cell.angle_alpha   90.00
_cell.angle_beta   90.00
_cell.angle_gamma   90.00
#
_symmetry.space_group_name_H-M   'P 1'
#
loop_
_entity.id
_entity.type
_entity.pdbx_description
1 polymer ?
#
loop_
_entity_poly.entity_id
_entity_poly.type
_entity_poly.pdbx_seq_one_letter_code
_entity_poly.pdbx_strand_id
1 'polypeptide(L)' 'MGIVSKGAKCNVEGCDKDGARSLNTTKVENAGLRVNSTGKKTVLCKEHYKEWKKESKDDRDLERARFDKF' A
#
# COMPACT_ATOMS: atom_id res chain seq x y z
N MET A 1 4.38 15.29 6.31
CA MET A 1 5.02 14.02 5.90
C MET A 1 5.64 13.35 7.12
N GLY A 2 4.89 12.50 7.83
CA GLY A 2 5.41 11.74 8.97
C GLY A 2 5.97 10.38 8.53
N ILE A 3 6.86 9.79 9.34
CA ILE A 3 7.48 8.45 9.21
C ILE A 3 8.35 8.25 7.95
N VAL A 4 7.84 8.58 6.76
CA VAL A 4 8.56 8.50 5.48
C VAL A 4 9.71 9.53 5.43
N SER A 5 9.49 10.74 5.93
CA SER A 5 10.56 11.76 6.05
C SER A 5 11.65 11.43 7.07
N LYS A 6 11.47 10.36 7.87
CA LYS A 6 12.52 9.81 8.77
C LYS A 6 13.38 8.73 8.08
N GLY A 7 13.22 8.51 6.76
CA GLY A 7 13.96 7.47 6.03
C GLY A 7 13.46 6.06 6.31
N ALA A 8 12.15 5.90 6.53
CA ALA A 8 11.57 4.59 6.75
C ALA A 8 11.68 3.73 5.47
N LYS A 9 12.18 2.50 5.60
CA LYS A 9 12.31 1.56 4.49
C LYS A 9 10.96 0.94 4.11
N CYS A 10 10.91 0.39 2.89
CA CYS A 10 9.83 -0.47 2.44
C CYS A 10 9.67 -1.66 3.38
N ASN A 11 8.43 -1.99 3.72
CA ASN A 11 8.12 -3.05 4.66
C ASN A 11 7.59 -4.32 3.97
N VAL A 12 7.80 -4.42 2.65
CA VAL A 12 7.47 -5.60 1.85
C VAL A 12 8.54 -6.66 2.07
N GLU A 13 8.11 -7.91 2.19
CA GLU A 13 9.00 -9.06 2.35
C GLU A 13 10.00 -9.13 1.18
N GLY A 14 11.29 -9.04 1.48
CA GLY A 14 12.36 -9.03 0.47
C GLY A 14 12.65 -7.66 -0.18
N CYS A 15 12.11 -6.56 0.35
CA CYS A 15 12.38 -5.22 -0.16
C CYS A 15 13.13 -4.33 0.83
N ASP A 16 14.32 -3.87 0.46
CA ASP A 16 15.12 -2.91 1.26
C ASP A 16 15.11 -1.48 0.68
N LYS A 17 14.19 -1.19 -0.25
CA LYS A 17 14.14 0.12 -0.93
C LYS A 17 13.62 1.22 0.00
N ASP A 18 13.97 2.46 -0.32
CA ASP A 18 13.52 3.62 0.43
C ASP A 18 12.00 3.81 0.33
N GLY A 19 11.37 4.10 1.47
CA GLY A 19 9.94 4.29 1.57
C GLY A 19 9.50 5.57 0.90
N ALA A 20 8.51 5.49 0.03
CA ALA A 20 7.96 6.66 -0.67
C ALA A 20 6.60 7.09 -0.08
N ARG A 21 5.78 6.12 0.35
CA ARG A 21 4.43 6.39 0.87
C ARG A 21 4.06 5.44 2.00
N SER A 22 3.30 5.95 2.96
CA SER A 22 2.67 5.14 3.99
C SER A 22 1.22 4.79 3.60
N LEU A 23 0.84 3.52 3.68
CA LEU A 23 -0.53 3.04 3.44
C LEU A 23 -1.01 2.17 4.59
N ASN A 24 -2.31 1.91 4.67
CA ASN A 24 -2.88 1.05 5.71
C ASN A 24 -2.54 -0.42 5.41
N THR A 25 -2.05 -1.15 6.40
CA THR A 25 -1.60 -2.56 6.27
C THR A 25 -2.67 -3.44 5.68
N THR A 26 -3.91 -3.31 6.16
CA THR A 26 -5.07 -4.06 5.66
C THR A 26 -5.30 -3.90 4.16
N LYS A 27 -5.11 -2.70 3.59
CA LYS A 27 -5.28 -2.48 2.15
C LYS A 27 -4.15 -3.09 1.33
N VAL A 28 -2.95 -3.19 1.92
CA VAL A 28 -1.78 -3.76 1.26
C VAL A 28 -1.87 -5.28 1.26
N GLU A 29 -2.27 -5.87 2.39
CA GLU A 29 -2.53 -7.30 2.52
C GLU A 29 -3.71 -7.77 1.65
N ASN A 30 -4.80 -6.99 1.60
CA ASN A 30 -5.96 -7.30 0.75
C ASN A 30 -5.61 -7.28 -0.74
N ALA A 31 -4.64 -6.44 -1.14
CA ALA A 31 -4.13 -6.42 -2.50
C ALA A 31 -3.13 -7.55 -2.78
N GLY A 32 -2.90 -8.50 -1.86
CA GLY A 32 -2.00 -9.64 -2.07
C GLY A 32 -0.52 -9.39 -1.75
N LEU A 33 -0.14 -8.18 -1.36
CA LEU A 33 1.25 -7.88 -1.00
C LEU A 33 1.56 -8.31 0.44
N ARG A 34 2.59 -9.14 0.61
CA ARG A 34 3.10 -9.54 1.93
C ARG A 34 3.96 -8.44 2.55
N VAL A 35 3.51 -7.91 3.67
CA VAL A 35 4.19 -6.87 4.44
C VAL A 35 4.41 -7.33 5.88
N ASN A 36 5.61 -7.10 6.43
CA ASN A 36 5.94 -7.46 7.81
C ASN A 36 5.65 -6.29 8.77
N SER A 37 4.57 -5.55 8.53
CA SER A 37 4.25 -4.35 9.30
C SER A 37 3.34 -4.68 10.46
N THR A 38 3.86 -4.64 11.68
CA THR A 38 3.06 -4.74 12.93
C THR A 38 2.19 -3.50 13.20
N GLY A 39 2.44 -2.39 12.48
CA GLY A 39 1.69 -1.14 12.65
C GLY A 39 0.39 -1.08 11.84
N LYS A 40 -0.48 -0.11 12.17
CA LYS A 40 -1.67 0.23 11.34
C LYS A 40 -1.30 0.73 9.94
N LYS A 41 -0.08 1.26 9.78
CA LYS A 41 0.44 1.83 8.54
C LYS A 41 1.75 1.13 8.17
N THR A 42 1.86 0.71 6.92
CA THR A 42 3.07 0.18 6.28
C THR A 42 3.70 1.27 5.45
N VAL A 43 5.01 1.20 5.26
CA VAL A 43 5.72 2.05 4.31
C VAL A 43 6.06 1.23 3.07
N LEU A 44 5.76 1.77 1.91
CA LEU A 44 5.97 1.16 0.60
C LEU A 44 6.89 2.03 -0.24
N CYS A 45 7.79 1.40 -0.97
CA CYS A 45 8.57 2.06 -2.01
C CYS A 45 7.71 2.33 -3.25
N LYS A 46 8.27 3.08 -4.22
CA LYS A 46 7.55 3.52 -5.42
C LYS A 46 7.11 2.36 -6.31
N GLU A 47 7.88 1.26 -6.33
CA GLU A 47 7.60 0.05 -7.11
C GLU A 47 6.44 -0.74 -6.51
N HIS A 48 6.53 -1.10 -5.22
CA HIS A 48 5.45 -1.81 -4.55
C HIS A 48 4.16 -0.99 -4.45
N TYR A 49 4.27 0.34 -4.38
CA TYR A 49 3.08 1.20 -4.49
C TYR A 49 2.39 1.07 -5.86
N LYS A 50 3.15 0.80 -6.94
CA LYS A 50 2.64 0.62 -8.29
C LYS A 50 2.01 -0.77 -8.47
N GLU A 51 2.62 -1.80 -7.92
CA GLU A 51 2.06 -3.15 -7.84
C GLU A 51 0.75 -3.17 -7.06
N TRP A 52 0.79 -2.62 -5.83
CA TRP A 52 -0.41 -2.43 -5.02
C TRP A 52 -1.51 -1.66 -5.75
N LYS A 53 -1.17 -0.60 -6.50
CA LYS A 53 -2.15 0.17 -7.28
C LYS A 53 -2.75 -0.66 -8.43
N LYS A 54 -2.01 -1.61 -8.99
CA LYS A 54 -2.46 -2.47 -10.09
C LYS A 54 -3.38 -3.58 -9.57
N GLU A 55 -3.00 -4.25 -8.49
CA GLU A 55 -3.83 -5.28 -7.82
C GLU A 55 -5.09 -4.68 -7.20
N SER A 56 -4.96 -3.58 -6.45
CA SER A 56 -6.10 -2.90 -5.82
C SER A 56 -6.92 -2.04 -6.80
N LYS A 57 -6.77 -2.23 -8.12
CA LYS A 57 -7.54 -1.51 -9.13
C LYS A 57 -8.97 -2.01 -9.20
N ASP A 58 -9.16 -3.32 -9.16
CA ASP A 58 -10.47 -3.98 -9.25
C ASP A 58 -11.34 -3.65 -8.04
N ASP A 59 -10.76 -3.77 -6.82
CA ASP A 59 -11.43 -3.35 -5.58
C ASP A 59 -11.90 -1.90 -5.62
N ARG A 60 -11.08 -0.98 -6.17
CA ARG A 60 -11.47 0.43 -6.29
C ARG A 60 -12.56 0.68 -7.31
N ASP A 61 -12.59 -0.13 -8.37
CA ASP A 61 -13.62 -0.04 -9.39
C ASP A 61 -14.96 -0.56 -8.84
N LEU A 62 -14.94 -1.67 -8.11
CA LEU A 62 -16.08 -2.18 -7.33
C LEU A 62 -16.58 -1.17 -6.30
N GLU A 63 -15.69 -0.58 -5.50
CA GLU A 63 -16.05 0.48 -4.55
C GLU A 63 -16.67 1.69 -5.26
N ARG A 64 -16.17 2.07 -6.44
CA ARG A 64 -16.69 3.20 -7.23
C ARG A 64 -18.06 2.89 -7.84
N ALA A 65 -18.23 1.70 -8.42
CA ALA A 65 -19.49 1.24 -8.99
C ALA A 65 -20.62 1.17 -7.94
N ARG A 66 -20.27 0.94 -6.67
CA ARG A 66 -21.23 0.97 -5.56
C ARG A 66 -21.86 2.35 -5.34
N PHE A 67 -21.16 3.43 -5.66
CA PHE A 67 -21.64 4.80 -5.52
C PHE A 67 -22.12 5.44 -6.82
N ASP A 68 -21.93 4.78 -7.98
CA ASP A 68 -22.30 5.27 -9.32
C ASP A 68 -23.79 5.09 -9.66
N LYS A 69 -24.63 4.70 -8.70
CA LYS A 69 -26.05 4.37 -8.92
C LYS A 69 -27.00 5.55 -8.70
N PHE A 70 -26.64 6.73 -9.24
CA PHE A 70 -27.52 7.90 -9.32
C PHE A 70 -27.46 8.54 -10.70
#